data_AF-A0A386HG74-F1
#
_entry.id   AF-A0A386HG74-F1
#
_cell.length_a   1.000
_cell.length_b   1.000
_cell.length_c   1.000
_cell.angle_alpha   90.00
_cell.angle_beta   90.00
_cell.angle_gamma   90.00
#
_symmetry.space_group_name_H-M   'P 1'
#
loop_
_entity.id
_entity.type
_entity.pdbx_description
1 polymer ?
#
loop_
_entity_poly.entity_id
_entity_poly.type
_entity_poly.pdbx_seq_one_letter_code
_entity_poly.pdbx_strand_id
1 'polypeptide(L)'
;MGCFSVQASNDSSFQPYSYVVDDISQPKTDLSNALIIEDACHFTYGNYNCAVNIIINQSDRANMTALKYTGILQGKIDEKYDCLSSVFKQGLVMSKEDYQIKSNEILYEIIAKEFTGVKRSDINNGEWVKINPLTRAMLSWAKDRHDNVDINAIVSAKVIQYYNYKIPEKMEEILSTDSFIVDCIEEIVESVFWTESEKATLADELAVSIKKKVEQDTKVAVLSTQAERQQFDHFIRSFSFR
;
A
#
# COMPACT_ATOMS: atom_id res chain seq x y z
N MET A 1 -16.16 -67.61 5.52
CA MET A 1 -15.04 -66.65 5.42
C MET A 1 -14.81 -66.37 3.96
N GLY A 2 -15.07 -65.14 3.51
CA GLY A 2 -14.81 -64.69 2.15
C GLY A 2 -14.43 -63.21 2.22
N CYS A 3 -13.20 -62.89 1.84
CA CYS A 3 -12.68 -61.53 1.84
C CYS A 3 -13.33 -60.76 0.68
N PHE A 4 -14.00 -59.65 0.99
CA PHE A 4 -14.38 -58.65 -0.01
C PHE A 4 -13.28 -57.59 -0.06
N SER A 5 -12.56 -57.54 -1.17
CA SER A 5 -11.63 -56.45 -1.49
C SER A 5 -12.45 -55.29 -2.05
N VAL A 6 -12.41 -54.14 -1.37
CA VAL A 6 -13.03 -52.89 -1.83
C VAL A 6 -12.13 -52.30 -2.90
N GLN A 7 -12.56 -52.31 -4.16
CA GLN A 7 -11.96 -51.48 -5.19
C GLN A 7 -12.36 -50.02 -4.90
N ALA A 8 -11.38 -49.22 -4.51
CA ALA A 8 -11.52 -47.76 -4.51
C ALA A 8 -11.77 -47.32 -5.97
N SER A 9 -12.97 -46.80 -6.22
CA SER A 9 -13.29 -46.10 -7.45
C SER A 9 -12.46 -44.82 -7.50
N ASN A 10 -11.45 -44.83 -8.37
CA ASN A 10 -10.77 -43.63 -8.85
C ASN A 10 -11.76 -42.80 -9.69
N ASP A 11 -12.65 -42.05 -9.03
CA ASP A 11 -13.35 -40.93 -9.68
C ASP A 11 -12.45 -39.70 -9.65
N SER A 12 -11.43 -39.72 -10.51
CA SER A 12 -10.59 -38.57 -10.84
C SER A 12 -11.28 -37.70 -11.90
N SER A 13 -12.50 -37.24 -11.63
CA SER A 13 -13.18 -36.24 -12.46
C SER A 13 -13.31 -34.92 -11.71
N PHE A 14 -12.17 -34.37 -11.27
CA PHE A 14 -12.11 -32.94 -11.02
C PHE A 14 -11.98 -32.29 -12.39
N GLN A 15 -13.11 -31.95 -13.01
CA GLN A 15 -13.08 -31.08 -14.18
C GLN A 15 -12.59 -29.72 -13.70
N PRO A 16 -11.56 -29.12 -14.34
CA PRO A 16 -11.20 -27.76 -14.03
C PRO A 16 -12.43 -26.92 -14.35
N TYR A 17 -12.97 -26.21 -13.37
CA TYR A 17 -13.97 -25.19 -13.63
C TYR A 17 -13.35 -24.22 -14.62
N SER A 18 -13.73 -24.35 -15.89
CA SER A 18 -13.47 -23.35 -16.92
C SER A 18 -14.38 -22.16 -16.60
N TYR A 19 -14.03 -21.43 -15.55
CA TYR A 19 -14.53 -20.07 -15.39
C TYR A 19 -14.09 -19.33 -16.64
N VAL A 20 -15.08 -18.91 -17.43
CA VAL A 20 -14.91 -17.84 -18.41
C VAL A 20 -14.13 -16.76 -17.69
N VAL A 21 -13.01 -16.36 -18.29
CA VAL A 21 -12.06 -15.43 -17.70
C VAL A 21 -12.74 -14.07 -17.64
N ASP A 22 -13.52 -13.79 -16.59
CA ASP A 22 -14.08 -12.46 -16.48
C ASP A 22 -12.97 -11.49 -16.11
N ASP A 23 -12.93 -10.41 -16.87
CA ASP A 23 -12.12 -9.22 -16.68
C ASP A 23 -11.88 -8.91 -15.19
N ILE A 24 -10.62 -9.03 -14.77
CA ILE A 24 -10.21 -8.75 -13.38
C ILE A 24 -10.39 -7.28 -13.00
N SER A 25 -10.61 -6.39 -13.96
CA SER A 25 -10.95 -5.00 -13.70
C SER A 25 -12.38 -4.81 -13.18
N GLN A 26 -13.26 -5.81 -13.35
CA GLN A 26 -14.63 -5.70 -12.86
C GLN A 26 -14.74 -5.95 -11.35
N PRO A 27 -15.64 -5.22 -10.66
CA PRO A 27 -15.99 -5.53 -9.29
C PRO A 27 -16.63 -6.93 -9.23
N LYS A 28 -16.11 -7.80 -8.38
CA LYS A 28 -16.63 -9.15 -8.12
C LYS A 28 -16.88 -9.32 -6.63
N THR A 29 -17.70 -10.30 -6.26
CA THR A 29 -17.91 -10.66 -4.86
C THR A 29 -16.61 -11.15 -4.22
N ASP A 30 -16.47 -11.03 -2.90
CA ASP A 30 -15.27 -11.49 -2.18
C ASP A 30 -14.96 -12.96 -2.45
N LEU A 31 -16.00 -13.81 -2.48
CA LEU A 31 -15.87 -15.23 -2.81
C LEU A 31 -15.37 -15.45 -4.25
N SER A 32 -15.89 -14.69 -5.22
CA SER A 32 -15.44 -14.80 -6.62
C SER A 32 -13.99 -14.31 -6.79
N ASN A 33 -13.62 -13.21 -6.14
CA ASN A 33 -12.23 -12.76 -6.08
C ASN A 33 -11.31 -13.81 -5.46
N ALA A 34 -11.76 -14.49 -4.39
CA ALA A 34 -10.99 -15.51 -3.72
C ALA A 34 -10.70 -16.73 -4.61
N LEU A 35 -11.70 -17.21 -5.33
CA LEU A 35 -11.53 -18.31 -6.28
C LEU A 35 -10.54 -17.94 -7.38
N ILE A 36 -10.59 -16.71 -7.91
CA ILE A 36 -9.65 -16.25 -8.95
C ILE A 36 -8.21 -16.24 -8.44
N ILE A 37 -7.97 -15.78 -7.20
CA ILE A 37 -6.63 -15.74 -6.62
C ILE A 37 -6.11 -17.15 -6.31
N GLU A 38 -6.99 -18.05 -5.83
CA GLU A 38 -6.67 -19.45 -5.61
C GLU A 38 -6.31 -20.15 -6.94
N ASP A 39 -7.09 -19.92 -8.00
CA ASP A 39 -6.81 -20.42 -9.35
C ASP A 39 -5.52 -19.83 -9.93
N ALA A 40 -5.24 -18.54 -9.70
CA ALA A 40 -4.00 -17.91 -10.11
C ALA A 40 -2.78 -18.54 -9.40
N CYS A 41 -2.89 -18.85 -8.10
CA CYS A 41 -1.87 -19.58 -7.34
C CYS A 41 -1.64 -20.97 -7.95
N HIS A 42 -2.70 -21.74 -8.21
CA HIS A 42 -2.59 -23.07 -8.81
C HIS A 42 -2.01 -23.01 -10.23
N PHE A 43 -2.44 -22.06 -11.06
CA PHE A 43 -1.90 -21.85 -12.40
C PHE A 43 -0.40 -21.53 -12.38
N THR A 44 0.03 -20.66 -11.48
CA THR A 44 1.41 -20.17 -11.44
C THR A 44 2.38 -21.15 -10.78
N TYR A 45 1.95 -21.82 -9.70
CA TYR A 45 2.83 -22.65 -8.86
C TYR A 45 2.47 -24.13 -8.85
N GLY A 46 1.40 -24.55 -9.54
CA GLY A 46 0.90 -25.92 -9.55
C GLY A 46 0.25 -26.36 -8.23
N ASN A 47 -0.01 -25.43 -7.31
CA ASN A 47 -0.63 -25.70 -6.01
C ASN A 47 -1.25 -24.43 -5.40
N TYR A 48 -2.01 -24.60 -4.32
CA TYR A 48 -2.71 -23.50 -3.63
C TYR A 48 -1.95 -22.94 -2.41
N ASN A 49 -0.68 -23.30 -2.21
CA ASN A 49 0.03 -23.05 -0.95
C ASN A 49 0.11 -21.55 -0.59
N CYS A 50 0.31 -20.68 -1.58
CA CYS A 50 0.34 -19.22 -1.37
C CYS A 50 -1.00 -18.64 -0.93
N ALA A 51 -2.11 -19.23 -1.37
CA ALA A 51 -3.46 -18.80 -1.02
C ALA A 51 -3.91 -19.37 0.33
N VAL A 52 -3.45 -20.57 0.69
CA VAL A 52 -3.79 -21.23 1.96
C VAL A 52 -2.91 -20.74 3.11
N ASN A 53 -1.60 -20.64 2.90
CA ASN A 53 -0.61 -20.27 3.91
C ASN A 53 -0.13 -18.83 3.69
N ILE A 54 -1.02 -17.88 3.95
CA ILE A 54 -0.76 -16.46 3.73
C ILE A 54 0.31 -15.96 4.71
N ILE A 55 1.41 -15.46 4.14
CA ILE A 55 2.50 -14.79 4.86
C ILE A 55 2.51 -13.32 4.43
N ILE A 56 2.39 -12.42 5.40
CA ILE A 56 2.50 -10.97 5.20
C ILE A 56 3.71 -10.50 6.01
N ASN A 57 4.75 -10.05 5.32
CA ASN A 57 5.94 -9.45 5.95
C ASN A 57 5.78 -7.92 6.08
N GLN A 58 6.74 -7.25 6.71
CA GLN A 58 6.68 -5.80 6.94
C GLN A 58 6.65 -4.99 5.64
N SER A 59 7.35 -5.44 4.59
CA SER A 59 7.30 -4.81 3.27
C SER A 59 5.91 -4.92 2.63
N ASP A 60 5.23 -6.06 2.80
CA ASP A 60 3.85 -6.23 2.34
C ASP A 60 2.92 -5.24 3.07
N ARG A 61 3.05 -5.14 4.40
CA ARG A 61 2.28 -4.20 5.23
C ARG A 61 2.46 -2.76 4.72
N ALA A 62 3.71 -2.33 4.55
CA ALA A 62 4.04 -0.99 4.07
C ALA A 62 3.48 -0.70 2.67
N ASN A 63 3.55 -1.64 1.73
CA ASN A 63 2.99 -1.45 0.38
C ASN A 63 1.47 -1.37 0.39
N MET A 64 0.79 -2.20 1.19
CA MET A 64 -0.67 -2.15 1.33
C MET A 64 -1.12 -0.82 1.95
N THR A 65 -0.42 -0.36 3.00
CA THR A 65 -0.66 0.95 3.63
C THR A 65 -0.45 2.08 2.63
N ALA A 66 0.66 2.05 1.88
CA ALA A 66 0.96 3.06 0.85
C ALA A 66 -0.13 3.12 -0.23
N LEU A 67 -0.58 1.97 -0.74
CA LEU A 67 -1.64 1.91 -1.75
C LEU A 67 -2.96 2.48 -1.26
N LYS A 68 -3.33 2.21 -0.01
CA LYS A 68 -4.53 2.77 0.62
C LYS A 68 -4.44 4.30 0.73
N TYR A 69 -3.31 4.79 1.23
CA TYR A 69 -3.18 6.20 1.62
C TYR A 69 -2.75 7.14 0.51
N THR A 70 -2.04 6.66 -0.52
CA THR A 70 -1.74 7.47 -1.72
C THR A 70 -3.02 7.95 -2.40
N GLY A 71 -4.07 7.12 -2.48
CA GLY A 71 -5.35 7.54 -3.08
C GLY A 71 -6.08 8.62 -2.26
N ILE A 72 -6.05 8.50 -0.93
CA ILE A 72 -6.64 9.51 -0.02
C ILE A 72 -5.88 10.83 -0.14
N LEU A 73 -4.54 10.75 -0.10
CA LEU A 73 -3.66 11.91 -0.24
C LEU A 73 -3.87 12.61 -1.59
N GLN A 74 -3.94 11.84 -2.68
CA GLN A 74 -4.23 12.37 -4.01
C GLN A 74 -5.55 13.16 -4.02
N GLY A 75 -6.63 12.61 -3.46
CA GLY A 75 -7.91 13.31 -3.37
C GLY A 75 -7.82 14.66 -2.63
N LYS A 76 -7.06 14.71 -1.53
CA LYS A 76 -6.85 15.93 -0.75
C LYS A 76 -5.98 16.97 -1.48
N ILE A 77 -4.94 16.53 -2.18
CA ILE A 77 -4.11 17.40 -3.02
C ILE A 77 -4.93 17.97 -4.16
N ASP A 78 -5.75 17.14 -4.81
CA ASP A 78 -6.63 17.55 -5.90
C ASP A 78 -7.62 18.63 -5.46
N GLU A 79 -8.30 18.41 -4.34
CA GLU A 79 -9.23 19.37 -3.75
C GLU A 79 -8.54 20.71 -3.41
N LYS A 80 -7.37 20.64 -2.77
CA LYS A 80 -6.61 21.83 -2.38
C LYS A 80 -6.09 22.61 -3.60
N TYR A 81 -5.57 21.90 -4.60
CA TYR A 81 -5.09 22.47 -5.86
C TYR A 81 -6.21 23.21 -6.60
N ASP A 82 -7.37 22.57 -6.74
CA ASP A 82 -8.53 23.14 -7.44
C ASP A 82 -9.07 24.38 -6.70
N CYS A 83 -9.13 24.30 -5.37
CA CYS A 83 -9.50 25.45 -4.52
C CYS A 83 -8.56 26.64 -4.75
N LEU A 84 -7.24 26.44 -4.63
CA LEU A 84 -6.25 27.53 -4.72
C LEU A 84 -6.10 28.06 -6.15
N SER A 85 -6.12 27.20 -7.17
CA SER A 85 -6.03 27.61 -8.57
C SER A 85 -7.22 28.48 -9.00
N SER A 86 -8.40 28.27 -8.42
CA SER A 86 -9.56 29.12 -8.66
C SER A 86 -9.45 30.52 -8.03
N VAL A 87 -8.68 30.66 -6.93
CA VAL A 87 -8.52 31.90 -6.16
C VAL A 87 -7.33 32.73 -6.64
N PHE A 88 -6.21 32.08 -6.95
CA PHE A 88 -4.96 32.74 -7.34
C PHE A 88 -4.84 32.82 -8.87
N LYS A 89 -5.31 33.92 -9.47
CA LYS A 89 -5.20 34.20 -10.91
C LYS A 89 -3.76 34.26 -11.47
N GLN A 90 -2.74 34.23 -10.61
CA GLN A 90 -1.31 34.25 -10.98
C GLN A 90 -0.57 32.93 -10.74
N GLY A 91 -1.30 31.82 -10.60
CA GLY A 91 -0.74 30.48 -10.75
C GLY A 91 -0.13 29.89 -9.48
N LEU A 92 -0.28 28.57 -9.35
CA LEU A 92 0.47 27.76 -8.40
C LEU A 92 1.91 27.59 -8.93
N VAL A 93 2.87 27.46 -8.01
CA VAL A 93 4.31 27.42 -8.35
C VAL A 93 4.71 26.12 -9.05
N MET A 94 4.02 25.02 -8.76
CA MET A 94 4.27 23.70 -9.34
C MET A 94 3.01 23.14 -10.02
N SER A 95 3.20 22.16 -10.89
CA SER A 95 2.08 21.42 -11.47
C SER A 95 1.40 20.55 -10.40
N LYS A 96 0.14 20.18 -10.66
CA LYS A 96 -0.63 19.25 -9.79
C LYS A 96 0.12 17.91 -9.59
N GLU A 97 0.75 17.42 -10.64
CA GLU A 97 1.56 16.19 -10.62
C GLU A 97 2.78 16.33 -9.70
N ASP A 98 3.48 17.47 -9.73
CA ASP A 98 4.62 17.70 -8.85
C ASP A 98 4.21 17.74 -7.36
N TYR A 99 3.05 18.33 -7.03
CA TYR A 99 2.51 18.27 -5.68
C TYR A 99 2.21 16.83 -5.25
N GLN A 100 1.62 16.03 -6.15
CA GLN A 100 1.36 14.62 -5.87
C GLN A 100 2.66 13.83 -5.66
N ILE A 101 3.69 14.03 -6.50
CA ILE A 101 5.00 13.39 -6.37
C ILE A 101 5.61 13.73 -5.02
N LYS A 102 5.75 15.03 -4.69
CA LYS A 102 6.36 15.49 -3.44
C LYS A 102 5.62 14.97 -2.20
N SER A 103 4.28 14.99 -2.25
CA SER A 103 3.46 14.50 -1.14
C SER A 103 3.60 12.99 -0.94
N ASN A 104 3.65 12.21 -2.03
CA ASN A 104 3.86 10.77 -1.97
C ASN A 104 5.26 10.41 -1.43
N GLU A 105 6.30 11.19 -1.74
CA GLU A 105 7.62 10.97 -1.16
C GLU A 105 7.61 11.11 0.36
N ILE A 106 6.94 12.14 0.89
CA ILE A 106 6.82 12.34 2.33
C ILE A 106 5.99 11.21 2.96
N LEU A 107 4.87 10.82 2.34
CA LEU A 107 4.04 9.72 2.83
C LEU A 107 4.83 8.41 2.91
N TYR A 108 5.61 8.06 1.89
CA TYR A 108 6.39 6.81 1.90
C TYR A 108 7.49 6.81 2.95
N GLU A 109 8.12 7.96 3.22
CA GLU A 109 9.06 8.08 4.34
C GLU A 109 8.39 7.88 5.70
N ILE A 110 7.19 8.43 5.91
CA ILE A 110 6.40 8.23 7.13
C ILE A 110 6.06 6.74 7.31
N ILE A 111 5.54 6.11 6.26
CA ILE A 111 5.18 4.68 6.27
C ILE A 111 6.41 3.81 6.55
N ALA A 112 7.55 4.06 5.90
CA ALA A 112 8.76 3.28 6.12
C ALA A 112 9.26 3.33 7.57
N LYS A 113 9.06 4.45 8.27
CA LYS A 113 9.42 4.61 9.69
C LYS A 113 8.48 3.86 10.62
N GLU A 114 7.21 3.75 10.26
CA GLU A 114 6.22 3.01 11.05
C GLU A 114 6.49 1.50 11.05
N PHE A 115 6.98 0.97 9.92
CA PHE A 115 7.24 -0.46 9.77
C PHE A 115 8.71 -0.80 10.01
N THR A 116 8.99 -1.50 11.12
CA THR A 116 10.37 -1.88 11.49
C THR A 116 11.05 -2.68 10.38
N GLY A 117 12.23 -2.22 9.96
CA GLY A 117 13.06 -2.88 8.94
C GLY A 117 12.64 -2.61 7.50
N VAL A 118 11.65 -1.74 7.27
CA VAL A 118 11.25 -1.27 5.93
C VAL A 118 12.03 -0.02 5.57
N LYS A 119 12.59 0.01 4.35
CA LYS A 119 13.17 1.21 3.75
C LYS A 119 12.16 1.83 2.79
N ARG A 120 12.26 3.13 2.53
CA ARG A 120 11.43 3.80 1.52
C ARG A 120 11.49 3.10 0.15
N SER A 121 12.65 2.56 -0.24
CA SER A 121 12.81 1.82 -1.49
C SER A 121 11.97 0.53 -1.58
N ASP A 122 11.58 -0.02 -0.43
CA ASP A 122 10.78 -1.25 -0.35
C ASP A 122 9.29 -0.97 -0.59
N ILE A 123 8.87 0.30 -0.50
CA ILE A 123 7.53 0.78 -0.84
C ILE A 123 7.52 1.10 -2.34
N ASN A 124 7.18 0.10 -3.13
CA ASN A 124 7.15 0.19 -4.58
C ASN A 124 6.16 -0.85 -5.11
N ASN A 125 4.96 -0.39 -5.50
CA ASN A 125 3.91 -1.28 -5.99
C ASN A 125 4.38 -2.15 -7.17
N GLY A 126 5.18 -1.59 -8.08
CA GLY A 126 5.68 -2.31 -9.25
C GLY A 126 6.62 -3.47 -8.89
N GLU A 127 7.47 -3.30 -7.88
CA GLU A 127 8.33 -4.37 -7.37
C GLU A 127 7.57 -5.32 -6.44
N TRP A 128 6.70 -4.78 -5.59
CA TRP A 128 5.83 -5.57 -4.71
C TRP A 128 5.01 -6.58 -5.50
N VAL A 129 4.38 -6.15 -6.61
CA VAL A 129 3.59 -7.03 -7.47
C VAL A 129 4.41 -8.22 -7.99
N LYS A 130 5.72 -8.04 -8.23
CA LYS A 130 6.62 -9.09 -8.74
C LYS A 130 7.12 -10.04 -7.66
N ILE A 131 7.21 -9.58 -6.41
CA ILE A 131 7.86 -10.32 -5.31
C ILE A 131 6.82 -11.00 -4.42
N ASN A 132 5.70 -10.34 -4.10
CA ASN A 132 4.67 -10.94 -3.26
C ASN A 132 4.04 -12.16 -3.96
N PRO A 133 3.93 -13.33 -3.30
CA PRO A 133 3.50 -14.56 -3.96
C PRO A 133 2.12 -14.48 -4.61
N LEU A 134 1.15 -13.80 -3.98
CA LEU A 134 -0.21 -13.68 -4.48
C LEU A 134 -0.31 -12.66 -5.61
N THR A 135 0.32 -11.50 -5.48
CA THR A 135 0.34 -10.50 -6.56
C THR A 135 1.08 -11.05 -7.78
N ARG A 136 2.16 -11.79 -7.57
CA ARG A 136 2.93 -12.41 -8.67
C ARG A 136 2.10 -13.47 -9.39
N ALA A 137 1.37 -14.30 -8.65
CA ALA A 137 0.46 -15.28 -9.25
C ALA A 137 -0.63 -14.60 -10.08
N MET A 138 -1.27 -13.58 -9.51
CA MET A 138 -2.29 -12.80 -10.19
C MET A 138 -1.74 -12.09 -11.43
N LEU A 139 -0.56 -11.49 -11.35
CA LEU A 139 0.09 -10.85 -12.49
C LEU A 139 0.41 -11.87 -13.59
N SER A 140 0.91 -13.06 -13.24
CA SER A 140 1.19 -14.13 -14.21
C SER A 140 -0.08 -14.63 -14.89
N TRP A 141 -1.15 -14.82 -14.11
CA TRP A 141 -2.45 -15.26 -14.62
C TRP A 141 -3.11 -14.20 -15.52
N ALA A 142 -2.91 -12.92 -15.23
CA ALA A 142 -3.51 -11.81 -15.96
C ALA A 142 -2.75 -11.36 -17.21
N LYS A 143 -1.41 -11.51 -17.24
CA LYS A 143 -0.55 -11.08 -18.35
C LYS A 143 -0.92 -11.71 -19.69
N ASP A 144 -1.40 -12.94 -19.68
CA ASP A 144 -1.82 -13.64 -20.91
C ASP A 144 -3.23 -13.24 -21.38
N ARG A 145 -3.90 -12.32 -20.67
CA ARG A 145 -5.36 -12.12 -20.78
C ARG A 145 -5.83 -10.67 -20.83
N HIS A 146 -4.95 -9.68 -20.58
CA HIS A 146 -5.36 -8.27 -20.51
C HIS A 146 -4.31 -7.27 -21.03
N ASP A 147 -4.75 -6.35 -21.90
CA ASP A 147 -4.01 -5.14 -22.34
C ASP A 147 -4.32 -3.91 -21.44
N ASN A 148 -4.42 -4.11 -20.13
CA ASN A 148 -4.85 -3.04 -19.21
C ASN A 148 -3.72 -2.06 -18.86
N VAL A 149 -4.01 -0.76 -18.88
CA VAL A 149 -3.02 0.33 -18.74
C VAL A 149 -2.37 0.40 -17.35
N ASP A 150 -3.00 -0.15 -16.30
CA ASP A 150 -2.40 -0.26 -14.96
C ASP A 150 -2.73 -1.61 -14.29
N ILE A 151 -2.19 -2.69 -14.86
CA ILE A 151 -2.34 -4.04 -14.34
C ILE A 151 -1.84 -4.19 -12.90
N ASN A 152 -0.82 -3.43 -12.50
CA ASN A 152 -0.24 -3.52 -11.16
C ASN A 152 -1.22 -3.01 -10.11
N ALA A 153 -1.89 -1.87 -10.35
CA ALA A 153 -2.92 -1.37 -9.44
C ALA A 153 -4.08 -2.36 -9.28
N ILE A 154 -4.55 -2.96 -10.39
CA ILE A 154 -5.66 -3.93 -10.37
C ILE A 154 -5.28 -5.18 -9.56
N VAL A 155 -4.11 -5.76 -9.85
CA VAL A 155 -3.61 -6.95 -9.15
C VAL A 155 -3.47 -6.69 -7.65
N SER A 156 -2.85 -5.57 -7.28
CA SER A 156 -2.67 -5.17 -5.90
C SER A 156 -3.99 -4.98 -5.17
N ALA A 157 -4.96 -4.30 -5.79
CA ALA A 157 -6.29 -4.10 -5.21
C ALA A 157 -7.03 -5.43 -4.96
N LYS A 158 -6.99 -6.36 -5.91
CA LYS A 158 -7.61 -7.69 -5.76
C LYS A 158 -6.97 -8.51 -4.65
N VAL A 159 -5.65 -8.48 -4.55
CA VAL A 159 -4.93 -9.21 -3.48
C VAL A 159 -5.20 -8.60 -2.10
N ILE A 160 -5.29 -7.27 -1.98
CA ILE A 160 -5.69 -6.62 -0.72
C ILE A 160 -7.13 -7.01 -0.32
N GLN A 161 -8.07 -7.03 -1.27
CA GLN A 161 -9.44 -7.51 -1.03
C GLN A 161 -9.45 -8.97 -0.53
N TYR A 162 -8.60 -9.82 -1.10
CA TYR A 162 -8.45 -11.20 -0.67
C TYR A 162 -7.91 -11.33 0.75
N TYR A 163 -6.91 -10.53 1.13
CA TYR A 163 -6.42 -10.52 2.50
C TYR A 163 -7.51 -10.07 3.48
N ASN A 164 -8.26 -9.02 3.15
CA ASN A 164 -9.39 -8.56 3.97
C ASN A 164 -10.46 -9.65 4.15
N TYR A 165 -10.69 -10.47 3.11
CA TYR A 165 -11.64 -11.57 3.17
C TYR A 165 -11.12 -12.79 3.96
N LYS A 166 -9.88 -13.23 3.74
CA LYS A 166 -9.34 -14.48 4.30
C LYS A 166 -8.75 -14.33 5.70
N ILE A 167 -8.17 -13.18 6.02
CA ILE A 167 -7.47 -12.93 7.27
C ILE A 167 -7.84 -11.55 7.85
N PRO A 168 -9.14 -11.27 8.06
CA PRO A 168 -9.62 -9.95 8.48
C PRO A 168 -8.95 -9.44 9.76
N GLU A 169 -8.77 -10.29 10.77
CA GLU A 169 -8.13 -9.91 12.04
C GLU A 169 -6.69 -9.42 11.87
N LYS A 170 -5.91 -10.08 11.00
CA LYS A 170 -4.54 -9.63 10.68
C LYS A 170 -4.54 -8.33 9.88
N MET A 171 -5.52 -8.15 9.00
CA MET A 171 -5.64 -6.90 8.25
C MET A 171 -6.06 -5.74 9.14
N GLU A 172 -6.91 -5.97 10.13
CA GLU A 172 -7.27 -4.96 11.13
C GLU A 172 -6.04 -4.51 11.94
N GLU A 173 -5.17 -5.44 12.34
CA GLU A 173 -3.87 -5.09 12.97
C GLU A 173 -3.01 -4.23 12.05
N ILE A 174 -2.90 -4.60 10.77
CA ILE A 174 -2.08 -3.86 9.78
C ILE A 174 -2.61 -2.44 9.54
N LEU A 175 -3.94 -2.27 9.62
CA LEU A 175 -4.62 -0.99 9.43
C LEU A 175 -4.90 -0.27 10.77
N SER A 176 -4.42 -0.78 11.90
CA SER A 176 -4.66 -0.14 13.21
C SER A 176 -3.92 1.20 13.37
N THR A 177 -2.92 1.46 12.53
CA THR A 177 -2.21 2.76 12.43
C THR A 177 -2.97 3.80 11.61
N ASP A 178 -4.23 3.51 11.26
CA ASP A 178 -5.01 4.29 10.31
C ASP A 178 -5.16 5.76 10.72
N SER A 179 -5.43 6.04 12.00
CA SER A 179 -5.62 7.41 12.49
C SER A 179 -4.37 8.25 12.39
N PHE A 180 -3.21 7.68 12.75
CA PHE A 180 -1.91 8.36 12.66
C PHE A 180 -1.57 8.75 11.22
N ILE A 181 -1.75 7.84 10.26
CA ILE A 181 -1.46 8.14 8.85
C ILE A 181 -2.46 9.15 8.27
N VAL A 182 -3.74 9.09 8.68
CA VAL A 182 -4.75 10.10 8.26
C VAL A 182 -4.37 11.49 8.77
N ASP A 183 -3.98 11.61 10.04
CA ASP A 183 -3.53 12.89 10.60
C ASP A 183 -2.29 13.43 9.88
N CYS A 184 -1.35 12.53 9.54
CA CYS A 184 -0.19 12.88 8.73
C CYS A 184 -0.56 13.38 7.33
N ILE A 185 -1.62 12.86 6.70
CA ILE A 185 -2.05 13.30 5.36
C ILE A 185 -2.44 14.77 5.36
N GLU A 186 -3.20 15.23 6.36
CA GLU A 186 -3.59 16.63 6.44
C GLU A 186 -2.36 17.54 6.59
N GLU A 187 -1.41 17.15 7.46
CA GLU A 187 -0.15 17.88 7.64
C GLU A 187 0.71 17.87 6.38
N ILE A 188 0.78 16.76 5.63
CA ILE A 188 1.49 16.69 4.35
C ILE A 188 0.89 17.70 3.38
N VAL A 189 -0.43 17.69 3.19
CA VAL A 189 -1.13 18.59 2.27
C VAL A 189 -0.90 20.05 2.66
N GLU A 190 -1.01 20.38 3.94
CA GLU A 190 -0.71 21.73 4.40
C GLU A 190 0.75 22.10 4.14
N SER A 191 1.69 21.25 4.53
CA SER A 191 3.12 21.55 4.40
C SER A 191 3.54 21.82 2.95
N VAL A 192 3.10 21.00 1.99
CA VAL A 192 3.53 21.14 0.59
C VAL A 192 2.95 22.39 -0.08
N PHE A 193 1.76 22.85 0.33
CA PHE A 193 1.12 24.06 -0.21
C PHE A 193 1.51 25.34 0.57
N TRP A 194 1.78 25.27 1.89
CA TRP A 194 2.19 26.43 2.69
C TRP A 194 3.66 26.81 2.51
N THR A 195 4.57 25.85 2.24
CA THR A 195 5.96 26.19 1.89
C THR A 195 6.08 27.05 0.62
N GLU A 196 5.02 27.11 -0.19
CA GLU A 196 4.95 27.93 -1.40
C GLU A 196 4.40 29.34 -1.16
N SER A 197 3.59 29.57 -0.12
CA SER A 197 3.04 30.89 0.21
C SER A 197 4.00 31.77 1.02
N GLU A 198 4.94 31.17 1.76
CA GLU A 198 5.94 31.86 2.58
C GLU A 198 7.36 31.39 2.23
N LYS A 199 8.04 32.12 1.33
CA LYS A 199 9.50 32.02 1.16
C LYS A 199 10.22 32.62 2.38
N ALA A 200 10.19 31.96 3.52
CA ALA A 200 11.18 32.07 4.59
C ALA A 200 10.88 31.07 5.73
N THR A 201 11.88 30.27 6.09
CA THR A 201 12.10 29.72 7.45
C THR A 201 11.16 28.63 8.01
N LEU A 202 10.61 27.71 7.20
CA LEU A 202 9.64 26.70 7.69
C LEU A 202 10.14 25.24 7.86
N ALA A 203 11.33 24.87 7.38
CA ALA A 203 11.84 23.50 7.56
C ALA A 203 12.06 23.15 9.04
N ASP A 204 12.48 24.13 9.86
CA ASP A 204 12.67 23.96 11.30
C ASP A 204 11.33 23.92 12.07
N GLU A 205 10.27 24.59 11.60
CA GLU A 205 8.97 24.64 12.28
C GLU A 205 8.12 23.39 12.01
N LEU A 206 8.13 22.86 10.78
CA LEU A 206 7.46 21.59 10.45
C LEU A 206 8.13 20.42 11.20
N ALA A 207 9.46 20.42 11.25
CA ALA A 207 10.24 19.47 12.04
C ALA A 207 9.92 19.54 13.53
N VAL A 208 9.78 20.75 14.08
CA VAL A 208 9.40 20.98 15.48
C VAL A 208 7.95 20.53 15.73
N SER A 209 7.01 20.76 14.82
CA SER A 209 5.62 20.32 14.97
C SER A 209 5.49 18.79 14.97
N ILE A 210 6.12 18.12 13.99
CA ILE A 210 6.15 16.66 13.89
C ILE A 210 6.88 16.06 15.11
N LYS A 211 8.02 16.63 15.51
CA LYS A 211 8.78 16.19 16.70
C LYS A 211 7.95 16.35 17.98
N LYS A 212 7.20 17.43 18.12
CA LYS A 212 6.38 17.72 19.30
C LYS A 212 5.18 16.78 19.43
N LYS A 213 4.57 16.37 18.31
CA LYS A 213 3.50 15.34 18.31
C LYS A 213 4.05 13.94 18.59
N VAL A 214 5.14 13.55 17.94
CA VAL A 214 5.82 12.27 18.21
C VAL A 214 6.28 12.16 19.66
N GLU A 215 6.79 13.24 20.27
CA GLU A 215 7.19 13.30 21.69
C GLU A 215 5.98 13.36 22.66
N GLN A 216 4.82 13.84 22.23
CA GLN A 216 3.60 13.86 23.04
C GLN A 216 2.93 12.48 23.10
N ASP A 217 3.01 11.69 22.02
CA ASP A 217 2.45 10.33 21.98
C ASP A 217 3.41 9.27 22.55
N THR A 218 4.73 9.49 22.51
CA THR A 218 5.72 8.60 23.17
C THR A 218 5.81 8.75 24.69
N LYS A 219 4.95 9.58 25.31
CA LYS A 219 4.72 9.47 26.77
C LYS A 219 4.08 8.15 27.17
N VAL A 220 3.62 7.34 26.20
CA VAL A 220 3.39 5.91 26.37
C VAL A 220 4.46 5.14 25.58
N ALA A 221 5.59 4.92 26.25
CA ALA A 221 6.63 3.90 25.98
C ALA A 221 7.42 3.98 24.65
N VAL A 222 8.59 4.63 24.69
CA VAL A 222 9.95 4.06 24.60
C VAL A 222 10.91 5.16 24.12
N LEU A 223 11.98 5.37 24.89
CA LEU A 223 12.98 6.41 24.70
C LEU A 223 13.79 6.18 23.41
N SER A 224 13.64 7.07 22.43
CA SER A 224 14.54 7.15 21.27
C SER A 224 15.98 7.46 21.72
N THR A 225 16.92 6.66 21.23
CA THR A 225 18.36 6.81 21.50
C THR A 225 18.91 8.08 20.84
N GLN A 226 20.02 8.61 21.36
CA GLN A 226 20.67 9.82 20.82
C GLN A 226 21.02 9.70 19.33
N ALA A 227 21.28 8.48 18.85
CA ALA A 227 21.55 8.18 17.44
C ALA A 227 20.30 8.36 16.56
N GLU A 228 19.12 7.92 17.02
CA GLU A 228 17.86 8.07 16.29
C GLU A 228 17.42 9.53 16.20
N ARG A 229 17.67 10.32 17.26
CA ARG A 229 17.43 11.77 17.25
C ARG A 229 18.36 12.50 16.27
N GLN A 230 19.64 12.11 16.21
CA GLN A 230 20.59 12.69 15.26
C GLN A 230 20.25 12.31 13.81
N GLN A 231 19.76 11.09 13.56
CA GLN A 231 19.28 10.67 12.24
C GLN A 231 18.01 11.41 11.83
N PHE A 232 17.09 11.66 12.78
CA PHE A 232 15.90 12.48 12.53
C PHE A 232 16.27 13.94 12.27
N ASP A 233 17.15 14.54 13.07
CA ASP A 233 17.62 15.93 12.85
C ASP A 233 18.38 16.04 11.51
N HIS A 234 19.12 15.01 11.09
CA HIS A 234 19.77 14.95 9.77
C HIS A 234 18.75 14.77 8.63
N PHE A 235 17.68 14.00 8.84
CA PHE A 235 16.57 13.83 7.91
C PHE A 235 15.86 15.16 7.67
N ILE A 236 15.55 15.91 8.74
CA ILE A 236 14.96 17.25 8.63
C ILE A 236 15.85 18.20 7.83
N ARG A 237 17.15 18.21 8.09
CA ARG A 237 18.12 19.06 7.38
C ARG A 237 18.28 18.69 5.90
N SER A 238 17.89 17.48 5.50
CA SER A 238 17.97 17.06 4.10
C SER A 238 16.88 17.68 3.22
N PHE A 239 15.79 18.20 3.82
CA PHE A 239 14.77 19.00 3.14
C PHE A 239 15.20 20.46 2.94
N SER A 240 16.31 20.90 3.54
CA SER A 240 16.73 22.30 3.59
C SER A 240 17.61 22.76 2.41
N PHE A 241 17.95 21.87 1.46
CA PHE A 241 18.75 22.22 0.29
C PHE A 241 18.33 21.42 -0.94
N ARG A 242 17.41 21.98 -1.72
CA ARG A 242 17.38 21.99 -3.19
C ARG A 242 16.42 23.05 -3.69
#